data_AF-A0A1S1HV99-F1
#
_entry.id   AF-A0A1S1HV99-F1
#
_cell.length_a   1.000
_cell.length_b   1.000
_cell.length_c   1.000
_cell.angle_alpha   90.00
_cell.angle_beta   90.00
_cell.angle_gamma   90.00
#
_symmetry.space_group_name_H-M   'P 1'
#
loop_
_entity.id
_entity.type
_entity.pdbx_description
1 polymer ?
#
loop_
_entity_poly.entity_id
_entity_poly.type
_entity_poly.pdbx_seq_one_letter_code
_entity_poly.pdbx_strand_id
1 'polypeptide(L)'
;MFDSKLAKIVQEQGRGWQLGIGFGSAKHSDCRGITIDELQAIEFDRLNFADFYADLEAGTDIPADQELIDRVQEQIGNSLQGQGGH
;
A
#
# COMPACT_ATOMS: atom_id res chain seq x y z
N MET A 1 -10.23 -10.95 3.71
CA MET A 1 -8.88 -11.55 3.70
C MET A 1 -8.05 -10.64 2.81
N PHE A 2 -6.93 -10.10 3.27
CA PHE A 2 -6.08 -9.28 2.40
C PHE A 2 -5.08 -10.22 1.73
N ASP A 3 -5.18 -10.36 0.41
CA ASP A 3 -4.39 -11.29 -0.39
C ASP A 3 -2.90 -10.92 -0.49
N SER A 4 -2.49 -9.76 0.03
CA SER A 4 -1.09 -9.31 0.03
C SER A 4 -0.76 -8.44 1.25
N LYS A 5 0.46 -8.56 1.78
CA LYS A 5 1.00 -7.65 2.81
C LYS A 5 0.95 -6.18 2.35
N LEU A 6 1.17 -5.94 1.07
CA LEU A 6 1.08 -4.61 0.48
C LEU A 6 -0.36 -4.07 0.51
N ALA A 7 -1.33 -4.90 0.10
CA ALA A 7 -2.74 -4.54 0.16
C ALA A 7 -3.18 -4.24 1.60
N LYS A 8 -2.68 -5.01 2.57
CA LYS A 8 -2.92 -4.75 4.01
C LYS A 8 -2.39 -3.37 4.42
N ILE A 9 -1.15 -3.02 4.06
CA ILE A 9 -0.54 -1.71 4.40
C ILE A 9 -1.35 -0.56 3.81
N VAL A 10 -1.70 -0.62 2.52
CA VAL A 10 -2.45 0.45 1.85
C VAL A 10 -3.86 0.61 2.45
N GLN A 11 -4.52 -0.49 2.80
CA GLN A 11 -5.86 -0.46 3.37
C GLN A 11 -5.85 0.05 4.82
N GLU A 12 -4.94 -0.42 5.67
CA GLU A 12 -4.90 -0.01 7.07
C GLU A 12 -4.33 1.40 7.24
N GLN A 13 -3.17 1.67 6.65
CA GLN A 13 -2.46 2.92 6.85
C GLN A 13 -2.95 4.01 5.89
N GLY A 14 -3.21 3.66 4.62
CA GLY A 14 -3.72 4.61 3.64
C GLY A 14 -5.20 4.94 3.86
N ARG A 15 -6.08 3.97 3.60
CA ARG A 15 -7.54 4.16 3.73
C ARG A 15 -7.95 4.47 5.19
N GLY A 16 -7.41 3.72 6.15
CA GLY A 16 -7.75 3.90 7.56
C GLY A 16 -7.17 5.19 8.17
N TRP A 17 -5.84 5.36 8.13
CA TRP A 17 -5.19 6.44 8.87
C TRP A 17 -5.10 7.76 8.10
N GLN A 18 -4.71 7.74 6.82
CA GLN A 18 -4.58 8.98 6.04
C GLN A 18 -5.93 9.53 5.60
N LEU A 19 -6.80 8.68 5.06
CA LEU A 19 -8.12 9.12 4.54
C LEU A 19 -9.22 9.12 5.61
N GLY A 20 -8.98 8.53 6.78
CA GLY A 20 -9.96 8.45 7.87
C GLY A 20 -11.16 7.54 7.58
N ILE A 21 -11.04 6.65 6.59
CA ILE A 21 -12.13 5.78 6.15
C ILE A 21 -12.03 4.46 6.92
N GLY A 22 -12.91 4.28 7.90
CA GLY A 22 -12.96 3.07 8.73
C GLY A 22 -13.49 1.84 7.99
N PHE A 23 -13.24 0.64 8.53
CA PHE A 23 -13.76 -0.63 7.98
C PHE A 23 -15.18 -0.97 8.46
N GLY A 24 -15.90 0.01 9.00
CA GLY A 24 -17.19 -0.23 9.65
C GLY A 24 -17.08 -1.00 10.96
N SER A 25 -18.21 -1.54 11.40
CA SER A 25 -18.32 -2.31 12.64
C SER A 25 -18.42 -3.80 12.36
N ALA A 26 -18.20 -4.66 13.35
CA ALA A 26 -18.33 -6.11 13.20
C ALA A 26 -19.71 -6.57 12.65
N LYS A 27 -20.77 -5.78 12.86
CA LYS A 27 -22.12 -6.06 12.33
C LYS A 27 -22.40 -5.38 10.99
N HIS A 28 -21.62 -4.38 10.62
CA HIS A 28 -21.79 -3.59 9.40
C HIS A 28 -20.41 -3.18 8.90
N SER A 29 -19.72 -4.15 8.31
CA SER A 29 -18.35 -4.01 7.82
C SER A 29 -18.35 -3.34 6.45
N ASP A 30 -17.49 -2.33 6.28
CA ASP A 30 -17.17 -1.78 4.97
C ASP A 30 -15.94 -2.51 4.41
N CYS A 31 -16.22 -3.61 3.71
CA CYS A 31 -15.22 -4.47 3.08
C CYS A 31 -14.81 -3.99 1.68
N ARG A 32 -15.22 -2.79 1.25
CA ARG A 32 -14.88 -2.31 -0.08
C ARG A 32 -13.36 -2.13 -0.22
N GLY A 33 -12.86 -2.41 -1.41
CA GLY A 33 -11.52 -2.00 -1.80
C GLY A 33 -11.39 -0.48 -1.84
N ILE A 34 -10.16 0.02 -1.73
CA ILE A 34 -9.87 1.42 -2.00
C ILE A 34 -10.17 1.74 -3.48
N THR A 35 -10.81 2.87 -3.74
CA THR A 35 -11.08 3.35 -5.09
C THR A 35 -9.84 4.01 -5.69
N ILE A 36 -9.84 4.27 -7.00
CA ILE A 36 -8.72 4.93 -7.69
C ILE A 36 -8.46 6.33 -7.11
N ASP A 37 -9.51 7.11 -6.86
CA ASP A 37 -9.41 8.47 -6.35
C ASP A 37 -8.83 8.50 -4.92
N GLU A 38 -9.34 7.62 -4.04
CA GLU A 38 -8.81 7.42 -2.70
C GLU A 38 -7.34 6.97 -2.73
N LEU A 39 -6.98 6.07 -3.66
CA LEU A 39 -5.61 5.61 -3.81
C LEU A 39 -4.66 6.75 -4.22
N GLN A 40 -5.11 7.64 -5.10
CA GLN A 40 -4.32 8.82 -5.53
C GLN A 40 -4.15 9.85 -4.42
N ALA A 41 -5.09 9.91 -3.46
CA ALA A 41 -5.02 10.81 -2.32
C ALA A 41 -4.06 10.33 -1.20
N ILE A 42 -3.57 9.09 -1.28
CA ILE A 42 -2.62 8.55 -0.30
C ILE A 42 -1.20 9.05 -0.57
N GLU A 43 -0.56 9.58 0.47
CA GLU A 43 0.86 9.87 0.50
C GLU A 43 1.65 8.58 0.77
N PHE A 44 2.09 7.92 -0.31
CA PHE A 44 2.81 6.63 -0.23
C PHE A 44 4.14 6.72 0.52
N ASP A 45 4.82 7.87 0.47
CA ASP A 45 6.06 8.12 1.24
C ASP A 45 5.85 8.02 2.76
N ARG A 46 4.63 8.26 3.23
CA ARG A 46 4.28 8.18 4.66
C ARG A 46 3.78 6.79 5.10
N LEU A 47 3.68 5.85 4.17
CA LEU A 47 3.30 4.48 4.50
C LEU A 47 4.54 3.70 4.95
N ASN A 48 4.39 2.92 6.02
CA ASN A 48 5.46 2.05 6.49
C ASN A 48 5.43 0.73 5.72
N PHE A 49 6.36 0.60 4.76
CA PHE A 49 6.59 -0.61 3.98
C PHE A 49 7.71 -1.50 4.51
N ALA A 50 8.31 -1.21 5.67
CA ALA A 50 9.48 -1.93 6.16
C ALA A 50 9.26 -3.46 6.26
N ASP A 51 8.07 -3.89 6.72
CA ASP A 51 7.72 -5.31 6.80
C ASP A 51 7.57 -5.95 5.41
N PHE A 52 7.04 -5.20 4.44
CA PHE A 52 6.89 -5.65 3.06
C PHE A 52 8.26 -5.78 2.36
N TYR A 53 9.14 -4.79 2.54
CA TYR A 53 10.50 -4.84 2.00
C TYR A 53 11.34 -5.95 2.63
N ALA A 54 11.25 -6.17 3.94
CA ALA A 54 11.95 -7.26 4.61
C ALA A 54 11.52 -8.64 4.06
N ASP A 55 10.24 -8.81 3.75
CA ASP A 55 9.68 -10.03 3.16
C ASP A 55 10.19 -10.24 1.72
N LEU A 56 10.25 -9.15 0.95
CA LEU A 56 10.76 -9.11 -0.42
C LEU A 56 12.26 -9.43 -0.49
N GLU A 57 13.06 -8.83 0.39
CA GLU A 57 14.51 -9.13 0.49
C GLU A 57 14.80 -10.53 1.02
N ALA A 58 13.92 -11.08 1.86
CA ALA A 58 14.01 -12.45 2.35
C ALA A 58 13.64 -13.50 1.27
N GLY A 59 13.18 -13.08 0.09
CA GLY A 59 12.73 -13.97 -0.98
C GLY A 59 11.46 -14.76 -0.61
N THR A 60 10.65 -14.21 0.29
CA THR A 60 9.37 -14.82 0.69
C THR A 60 8.40 -14.72 -0.48
N ASP A 61 7.64 -15.79 -0.72
CA ASP A 61 6.60 -15.82 -1.74
C ASP A 61 5.50 -14.82 -1.35
N ILE A 62 5.60 -13.59 -1.87
CA ILE A 62 4.56 -12.59 -1.71
C ILE A 62 3.46 -12.98 -2.70
N PRO A 63 2.26 -13.39 -2.24
CA PRO A 63 1.14 -13.61 -3.13
C PRO A 63 0.86 -12.32 -3.91
N ALA A 64 1.17 -12.36 -5.20
CA ALA A 64 1.38 -11.19 -6.02
C ALA A 64 0.14 -10.91 -6.87
N ASP A 65 -0.62 -9.88 -6.47
CA ASP A 65 -1.21 -8.99 -7.47
C ASP A 65 -0.05 -8.31 -8.20
N GLN A 66 0.47 -8.98 -9.24
CA GLN A 66 1.62 -8.53 -10.05
C GLN A 66 1.45 -7.07 -10.52
N GLU A 67 0.23 -6.66 -10.85
CA GLU A 67 -0.09 -5.27 -11.22
C GLU A 67 0.14 -4.26 -10.08
N LEU A 68 -0.13 -4.66 -8.83
CA LEU A 68 0.08 -3.81 -7.65
C LEU A 68 1.58 -3.66 -7.35
N ILE A 69 2.33 -4.75 -7.52
CA ILE A 69 3.79 -4.76 -7.35
C ILE A 69 4.46 -3.88 -8.42
N ASP A 70 4.07 -4.05 -9.70
CA ASP A 70 4.62 -3.28 -10.81
C ASP A 70 4.39 -1.77 -10.63
N ARG A 71 3.17 -1.37 -10.26
CA ARG A 71 2.84 0.05 -10.02
C ARG A 71 3.59 0.62 -8.81
N VAL A 72 3.75 -0.15 -7.75
CA VAL A 72 4.48 0.31 -6.56
C VAL A 72 5.98 0.43 -6.86
N GLN A 73 6.58 -0.52 -7.57
CA GLN A 73 7.98 -0.44 -8.02
C GLN A 73 8.23 0.76 -8.94
N GLU A 74 7.32 1.05 -9.88
CA GLU A 74 7.43 2.22 -10.76
C GLU A 74 7.42 3.53 -9.96
N GLN A 75 6.53 3.66 -8.97
CA GLN A 75 6.43 4.87 -8.15
C GLN A 75 7.62 5.05 -7.19
N ILE A 76 8.14 3.96 -6.62
CA ILE A 76 9.34 3.98 -5.76
C ILE A 76 10.59 4.33 -6.58
N GLY A 77 10.75 3.72 -7.76
CA GLY A 77 11.88 4.00 -8.65
C GLY A 77 11.94 5.47 -9.06
N ASN A 78 10.78 6.07 -9.37
CA ASN A 78 10.70 7.49 -9.71
C ASN A 78 10.94 8.43 -8.52
N SER A 79 10.60 8.03 -7.28
CA SER A 79 10.79 8.88 -6.10
C SER A 79 12.23 8.87 -5.56
N LEU A 80 12.96 7.76 -5.73
CA LEU A 80 14.39 7.68 -5.37
C LEU A 80 15.31 8.42 -6.34
N GLN A 81 14.85 8.70 -7.57
CA GLN A 81 15.65 9.40 -8.58
C GLN A 81 15.56 10.94 -8.48
N GLY A 82 14.70 11.46 -7.59
CA GLY A 82 14.49 12.90 -7.39
C GLY A 82 15.33 13.58 -6.31
N GLN A 83 16.11 12.83 -5.50
CA GLN A 83 16.97 13.40 -4.44
C GLN A 83 18.43 13.01 -4.67
N GLY A 84 19.04 13.58 -5.71
CA GLY A 84 20.43 13.33 -6.05
C GLY A 84 21.14 14.45 -6.80
N GLY A 85 20.64 15.69 -6.79
CA GLY A 85 21.34 16.77 -7.49
C GLY A 85 20.77 18.19 -7.37
N HIS A 86 20.99 18.85 -6.24
CA HIS A 86 21.71 20.14 -6.13
C HIS A 86 21.87 20.53 -4.65
#